data_AF-A0AAW9DA61-F1
#
_entry.id   AF-A0AAW9DA61-F1
#
_cell.length_a   1.000
_cell.length_b   1.000
_cell.length_c   1.000
_cell.angle_alpha   90.00
_cell.angle_beta   90.00
_cell.angle_gamma   90.00
#
_symmetry.space_group_name_H-M   'P 1'
#
loop_
_entity.id
_entity.type
_entity.pdbx_description
1 polymer ?
#
loop_
_entity_poly.entity_id
_entity_poly.type
_entity_poly.pdbx_seq_one_letter_code
_entity_poly.pdbx_strand_id
1 'polypeptide(L)'
;MTYYFKMNKLKVTQIAKNLNVSHSAVSQWLSGKTLPSMDKVIKMNELYNIPFEAWKDIKSYINSNLSSIEDKNQLQKEEIK
;
A
#
# COMPACT_ATOMS: atom_id res chain seq x y z
N MET A 1 27.74 -4.25 -8.12
CA MET A 1 26.40 -4.08 -8.71
C MET A 1 25.36 -4.24 -7.59
N THR A 2 25.20 -3.23 -6.73
CA THR A 2 24.29 -3.30 -5.58
C THR A 2 22.86 -3.00 -6.02
N TYR A 3 22.01 -4.02 -6.03
CA TYR A 3 20.59 -3.92 -6.36
C TYR A 3 19.85 -3.19 -5.22
N TYR A 4 19.55 -1.91 -5.40
CA TYR A 4 18.66 -1.18 -4.50
C TYR A 4 17.23 -1.64 -4.75
N PHE A 5 16.74 -2.58 -3.95
CA PHE A 5 15.32 -2.92 -3.91
C PHE A 5 14.55 -1.70 -3.39
N LYS A 6 14.01 -0.91 -4.33
CA LYS A 6 13.24 0.30 -4.05
C LYS A 6 11.96 -0.13 -3.34
N MET A 7 11.94 -0.02 -2.00
CA MET A 7 10.75 -0.19 -1.18
C MET A 7 9.62 0.67 -1.76
N ASN A 8 8.69 0.03 -2.47
CA ASN A 8 7.61 0.71 -3.16
C ASN A 8 6.67 1.31 -2.12
N LYS A 9 6.73 2.63 -1.96
CA LYS A 9 5.78 3.40 -1.15
C LYS A 9 4.36 3.03 -1.58
N LEU A 10 3.60 2.38 -0.70
CA LEU A 10 2.21 1.97 -0.95
C LEU A 10 1.31 3.21 -0.97
N LYS A 11 1.21 3.85 -2.12
CA LYS A 11 0.23 4.91 -2.34
C LYS A 11 -1.12 4.27 -2.69
N VAL A 12 -2.14 4.52 -1.87
CA VAL A 12 -3.52 4.05 -2.09
C VAL A 12 -4.01 4.40 -3.50
N THR A 13 -3.67 5.59 -3.99
CA THR A 13 -3.95 6.06 -5.36
C THR A 13 -3.30 5.20 -6.44
N GLN A 14 -2.07 4.73 -6.21
CA GLN A 14 -1.37 3.87 -7.16
C GLN A 14 -1.95 2.45 -7.16
N ILE A 15 -2.27 1.92 -5.99
CA ILE A 15 -2.93 0.62 -5.84
C ILE A 15 -4.29 0.63 -6.54
N ALA A 16 -5.07 1.68 -6.31
CA ALA A 16 -6.37 1.87 -6.96
C ALA A 16 -6.26 1.87 -8.50
N LYS A 17 -5.29 2.62 -9.05
CA LYS A 17 -5.02 2.64 -10.49
C LYS A 17 -4.57 1.28 -11.02
N ASN A 18 -3.61 0.62 -10.36
CA ASN A 18 -3.04 -0.64 -10.82
C ASN A 18 -4.04 -1.80 -10.79
N LEU A 19 -4.92 -1.81 -9.78
CA LEU A 19 -5.96 -2.85 -9.67
C LEU A 19 -7.28 -2.46 -10.35
N ASN A 20 -7.36 -1.28 -10.97
CA ASN A 20 -8.55 -0.69 -11.58
C ASN A 20 -9.76 -0.75 -10.62
N VAL A 21 -9.59 -0.20 -9.43
CA VAL A 21 -10.62 -0.14 -8.38
C VAL A 21 -10.69 1.27 -7.80
N SER A 22 -11.76 1.57 -7.07
CA SER A 22 -11.90 2.87 -6.42
C SER A 22 -10.87 3.06 -5.32
N HIS A 23 -10.45 4.31 -5.12
CA HIS A 23 -9.60 4.69 -3.99
C HIS A 23 -10.23 4.32 -2.64
N SER A 24 -11.56 4.49 -2.53
CA SER A 24 -12.32 4.14 -1.33
C SER A 24 -12.27 2.64 -1.01
N ALA A 25 -12.34 1.77 -2.02
CA ALA A 25 -12.22 0.32 -1.81
C ALA A 25 -10.86 -0.04 -1.22
N VAL A 26 -9.77 0.47 -1.81
CA VAL A 26 -8.42 0.21 -1.29
C VAL A 26 -8.24 0.78 0.12
N SER A 27 -8.75 1.97 0.40
CA SER A 27 -8.70 2.57 1.73
C SER A 27 -9.44 1.71 2.77
N GLN A 28 -10.61 1.18 2.43
CA GLN A 28 -11.36 0.27 3.29
C GLN A 28 -10.62 -1.04 3.53
N TRP A 29 -9.98 -1.61 2.49
CA TRP A 29 -9.16 -2.81 2.60
C TRP A 29 -7.98 -2.62 3.55
N LEU A 30 -7.19 -1.56 3.36
CA LEU A 30 -6.02 -1.28 4.21
C LEU A 30 -6.40 -0.90 5.64
N SER A 31 -7.63 -0.41 5.85
CA SER A 31 -8.18 -0.15 7.18
C SER A 31 -8.75 -1.40 7.86
N GLY A 32 -8.80 -2.54 7.15
CA GLY A 32 -9.41 -3.78 7.63
C GLY A 32 -10.95 -3.79 7.67
N LYS A 33 -11.62 -2.81 7.03
CA LYS A 33 -13.08 -2.70 7.03
C LYS A 33 -13.74 -3.72 6.11
N THR A 34 -13.09 -4.05 5.02
CA THR A 34 -13.56 -5.00 4.01
C THR A 34 -12.37 -5.82 3.50
N LEU A 35 -12.63 -7.04 3.05
CA LEU A 35 -11.61 -7.88 2.43
C LEU A 35 -11.67 -7.72 0.89
N PRO A 36 -10.52 -7.59 0.19
CA PRO A 36 -10.51 -7.68 -1.26
C PRO A 36 -10.92 -9.09 -1.73
N SER A 37 -11.30 -9.21 -3.00
CA SER A 37 -11.43 -10.54 -3.62
C SER A 37 -10.06 -11.22 -3.76
N MET A 38 -10.04 -12.54 -3.85
CA MET A 38 -8.80 -13.32 -3.92
C MET A 38 -7.90 -12.88 -5.08
N ASP A 39 -8.47 -12.55 -6.26
CA ASP A 39 -7.71 -12.03 -7.40
C ASP A 39 -6.95 -10.73 -7.07
N LYS A 40 -7.57 -9.86 -6.25
CA LYS A 40 -6.94 -8.60 -5.81
C LYS A 40 -5.87 -8.88 -4.77
N VAL A 41 -6.09 -9.83 -3.88
CA VAL A 41 -5.10 -10.27 -2.89
C VAL A 41 -3.86 -10.84 -3.57
N ILE A 42 -4.01 -11.67 -4.60
CA ILE A 42 -2.89 -12.20 -5.40
C ILE A 42 -2.10 -11.05 -6.04
N LYS A 43 -2.78 -10.10 -6.70
CA LYS A 43 -2.12 -8.93 -7.28
C LYS A 43 -1.41 -8.06 -6.24
N MET A 44 -1.97 -7.96 -5.03
CA MET A 44 -1.34 -7.24 -3.92
C MET A 44 -0.08 -7.96 -3.41
N ASN A 45 -0.06 -9.29 -3.46
CA ASN A 45 1.14 -10.05 -3.18
C ASN A 45 2.21 -9.81 -4.26
N GLU A 46 1.86 -9.94 -5.54
CA GLU A 46 2.80 -9.81 -6.66
C GLU A 46 3.39 -8.40 -6.81
N LEU A 47 2.55 -7.37 -6.70
CA LEU A 47 2.95 -5.98 -6.98
C LEU A 47 3.54 -5.27 -5.76
N TYR A 48 3.10 -5.66 -4.57
CA TYR A 48 3.34 -4.91 -3.33
C TYR A 48 3.89 -5.77 -2.20
N ASN A 49 4.13 -7.06 -2.46
CA ASN A 49 4.70 -8.01 -1.51
C ASN A 49 3.92 -8.09 -0.18
N ILE A 50 2.59 -7.91 -0.25
CA ILE A 50 1.71 -8.06 0.90
C ILE A 50 1.39 -9.57 1.03
N PRO A 51 1.81 -10.25 2.11
CA PRO A 51 1.56 -11.67 2.28
C PRO A 51 0.07 -11.93 2.55
N PHE A 52 -0.43 -13.11 2.17
CA PHE A 52 -1.83 -13.51 2.39
C PHE A 52 -2.23 -13.43 3.87
N GLU A 53 -1.31 -13.77 4.76
CA GLU A 53 -1.54 -13.75 6.21
C GLU A 53 -1.72 -12.35 6.78
N ALA A 54 -1.14 -11.33 6.14
CA ALA A 54 -1.31 -9.94 6.56
C ALA A 54 -2.78 -9.51 6.49
N TRP A 55 -3.60 -10.12 5.65
CA TRP A 55 -5.02 -9.78 5.54
C TRP A 55 -5.84 -10.15 6.77
N LYS A 56 -5.32 -10.98 7.69
CA LYS A 56 -5.93 -11.24 9.00
C LYS A 56 -5.91 -10.00 9.90
N ASP A 57 -4.83 -9.22 9.82
CA ASP A 57 -4.69 -7.94 10.53
C ASP A 57 -3.88 -6.96 9.69
N ILE A 58 -4.51 -6.54 8.59
CA ILE A 58 -3.86 -5.68 7.60
C ILE A 58 -3.57 -4.29 8.16
N LYS A 59 -4.39 -3.83 9.10
CA LYS A 59 -4.22 -2.54 9.76
C LYS A 59 -2.94 -2.54 10.60
N SER A 60 -2.71 -3.57 11.42
CA SER A 60 -1.47 -3.71 12.19
C SER A 60 -0.27 -3.90 11.26
N TYR A 61 -0.39 -4.77 10.25
CA TYR A 61 0.67 -5.00 9.26
C TYR A 61 1.10 -3.69 8.58
N ILE A 62 0.15 -2.90 8.08
CA ILE A 62 0.47 -1.63 7.43
C ILE A 62 1.06 -0.67 8.45
N ASN A 63 0.50 -0.50 9.65
CA ASN A 63 1.05 0.41 10.65
C ASN A 63 2.51 0.09 11.04
N SER A 64 2.83 -1.20 11.24
CA SER A 64 4.21 -1.64 11.55
C SER A 64 5.17 -1.42 10.39
N ASN A 65 4.69 -1.46 9.14
CA ASN A 65 5.50 -1.22 7.94
C ASN A 65 5.47 0.25 7.47
N LEU A 66 4.51 1.06 7.94
CA LEU A 66 4.27 2.47 7.58
C LEU A 66 4.92 3.45 8.57
N SER A 67 5.23 3.04 9.80
CA SER A 67 5.98 3.86 10.76
C SER A 67 7.41 4.22 10.29
N SER A 68 7.95 3.54 9.27
CA SER A 68 9.17 3.94 8.54
C SER A 68 8.93 4.85 7.33
N ILE A 69 7.66 5.18 7.02
CA ILE A 69 7.19 5.82 5.79
C ILE A 69 6.59 7.21 6.05
N GLU A 70 6.07 7.47 7.27
CA GLU A 70 5.49 8.76 7.64
C GLU A 70 6.52 9.90 7.73
N ASP A 71 7.81 9.60 7.97
CA ASP A 71 8.87 10.62 8.12
C ASP A 71 9.30 11.35 6.83
N LYS A 72 8.75 11.02 5.66
CA LYS A 72 9.14 11.68 4.39
C LYS A 72 8.02 12.47 3.70
N ASN A 73 6.84 12.59 4.32
CA ASN A 73 5.70 13.30 3.72
C ASN A 73 5.63 14.81 4.07
N GLN A 74 6.68 15.41 4.65
CA GLN A 74 6.80 16.88 4.77
C GLN A 74 7.56 17.58 3.63
N LEU A 75 7.99 16.90 2.55
CA LEU A 75 8.82 17.53 1.50
C LEU A 75 8.26 17.45 0.07
N GLN A 76 6.93 17.41 -0.12
CA GLN A 76 6.32 17.63 -1.46
C GLN A 76 5.10 18.56 -1.43
N LYS A 77 5.18 19.63 -0.64
CA LYS A 77 4.23 20.76 -0.73
C LYS A 77 4.85 22.11 -1.12
N GLU A 78 6.16 22.17 -1.37
CA GLU A 78 6.80 23.42 -1.83
C GLU A 78 7.67 23.12 -3.04
N GLU A 79 7.05 23.09 -4.21
CA GLU A 79 7.71 23.44 -5.49
C GLU A 79 6.59 23.76 -6.50
N ILE A 80 5.77 24.74 -6.15
CA ILE A 80 5.12 25.60 -7.13
C ILE A 80 5.55 27.03 -6.77
N LYS A 81 6.65 27.46 -7.36
CA LYS A 81 6.78 28.83 -7.87
C LYS A 81 7.80 28.88 -8.99
#